data_AF-A0A845M8Z4-F1
#
_entry.id   AF-A0A845M8Z4-F1
#
_cell.length_a   1.000
_cell.length_b   1.000
_cell.length_c   1.000
_cell.angle_alpha   90.00
_cell.angle_beta   90.00
_cell.angle_gamma   90.00
#
_symmetry.space_group_name_H-M   'P 1'
#
loop_
_entity.id
_entity.type
_entity.pdbx_description
1 polymer ?
#
loop_
_entity_poly.entity_id
_entity_poly.type
_entity_poly.pdbx_seq_one_letter_code
_entity_poly.pdbx_strand_id
1 'polypeptide(L)'
;MLEVLEQLVKANTLQQVWQLHCNRMATFGFDRLIYGYTRFATPNSVGELMDAVFLTNHDPGYFAQFIEERMFLHAPLTRWARENDSGYCSWGALWQHPEELTQKELEVIAFNRQMGVTAGYTVAVPTPSDRSHALFALTGQPDLTQGDLDVIWADKGKEIEVMCNLTHLKIASLPIETNRPKLSRRQLEVLEWVAEGKSNQDVATIMGVSVPTIEKHLRLAREKLGVDTTAQAIAKITFLNQFHVRSSNDSGSMKLNDEADEGSAVSRRLRSNEYTSSGAH
;
A
#
# COMPACT_ATOMS: atom_id res chain seq x y z
N MET A 1 -13.05 -20.55 -7.67
CA MET A 1 -13.34 -19.42 -6.76
C MET A 1 -13.14 -19.79 -5.29
N LEU A 2 -13.95 -20.71 -4.73
CA LEU A 2 -13.89 -21.05 -3.29
C LEU A 2 -12.50 -21.49 -2.80
N GLU A 3 -11.82 -22.36 -3.55
CA GLU A 3 -10.48 -22.83 -3.20
C GLU A 3 -9.45 -21.69 -3.04
N VAL A 4 -9.47 -20.71 -3.95
CA VAL A 4 -8.57 -19.55 -3.88
C VAL A 4 -8.90 -18.68 -2.66
N LEU A 5 -10.19 -18.53 -2.33
CA LEU A 5 -10.61 -17.79 -1.15
C LEU A 5 -10.18 -18.48 0.15
N GLU A 6 -10.24 -19.81 0.21
CA GLU A 6 -9.72 -20.56 1.36
C GLU A 6 -8.22 -20.37 1.55
N GLN A 7 -7.46 -20.38 0.45
CA GLN A 7 -6.01 -20.11 0.48
C GLN A 7 -5.73 -18.67 0.94
N LEU A 8 -6.50 -17.70 0.43
CA LEU A 8 -6.38 -16.29 0.79
C LEU A 8 -6.60 -16.06 2.29
N VAL A 9 -7.63 -16.68 2.87
CA VAL A 9 -7.94 -16.56 4.29
C VAL A 9 -6.82 -17.16 5.16
N LYS A 10 -6.21 -18.27 4.71
CA LYS A 10 -5.11 -18.96 5.42
C LYS A 10 -3.74 -18.30 5.26
N ALA A 11 -3.57 -17.39 4.30
CA ALA A 11 -2.31 -16.69 4.08
C ALA A 11 -1.88 -15.88 5.31
N ASN A 12 -0.60 -15.85 5.63
CA ASN A 12 -0.08 -15.15 6.83
C ASN A 12 0.92 -14.04 6.50
N THR A 13 1.21 -13.83 5.21
CA THR A 13 2.12 -12.78 4.75
C THR A 13 1.49 -11.99 3.59
N LEU A 14 1.89 -10.73 3.45
CA LEU A 14 1.47 -9.89 2.32
C LEU A 14 1.85 -10.51 0.97
N GLN A 15 3.04 -11.13 0.88
CA GLN A 15 3.51 -11.79 -0.33
C GLN A 15 2.60 -12.94 -0.77
N GLN A 16 2.16 -13.79 0.17
CA GLN A 16 1.25 -14.90 -0.14
C GLN A 16 -0.09 -14.37 -0.67
N VAL A 17 -0.64 -13.37 0.00
CA VAL A 17 -1.89 -12.72 -0.38
C VAL A 17 -1.79 -12.10 -1.78
N TRP A 18 -0.70 -11.37 -2.04
CA TRP A 18 -0.47 -10.71 -3.31
C TRP A 18 -0.30 -11.72 -4.45
N GLN A 19 0.50 -12.77 -4.26
CA GLN A 19 0.72 -13.79 -5.28
C GLN A 19 -0.57 -14.53 -5.63
N LEU A 20 -1.39 -14.90 -4.64
CA LEU A 20 -2.69 -15.52 -4.87
C LEU A 20 -3.62 -14.62 -5.68
N HIS A 21 -3.64 -13.32 -5.37
CA HIS A 21 -4.44 -12.34 -6.08
C HIS A 21 -3.97 -12.18 -7.53
N CYS A 22 -2.66 -11.94 -7.76
CA CYS A 22 -2.09 -11.83 -9.11
C CYS A 22 -2.38 -13.08 -9.96
N ASN A 23 -2.14 -14.27 -9.42
CA ASN A 23 -2.41 -15.51 -10.13
C ASN A 23 -3.89 -15.63 -10.51
N ARG A 24 -4.81 -15.23 -9.61
CA ARG A 24 -6.24 -15.28 -9.89
C ARG A 24 -6.65 -14.26 -10.96
N MET A 25 -6.15 -13.03 -10.88
CA MET A 25 -6.46 -11.97 -11.85
C MET A 25 -5.93 -12.32 -13.25
N ALA A 26 -4.77 -12.97 -13.34
CA ALA A 26 -4.21 -13.44 -14.61
C ALA A 26 -5.13 -14.43 -15.34
N THR A 27 -5.89 -15.26 -14.60
CA THR A 27 -6.90 -16.17 -15.21
C THR A 27 -8.09 -15.46 -15.84
N PHE A 28 -8.28 -14.17 -15.54
CA PHE A 28 -9.28 -13.30 -16.16
C PHE A 28 -8.69 -12.39 -17.24
N GLY A 29 -7.39 -12.49 -17.55
CA GLY A 29 -6.75 -11.63 -18.54
C GLY A 29 -6.15 -10.33 -17.98
N PHE A 30 -6.04 -10.18 -16.65
CA PHE A 30 -5.33 -9.06 -16.02
C PHE A 30 -3.96 -9.51 -15.51
N ASP A 31 -2.87 -9.04 -16.15
CA ASP A 31 -1.51 -9.55 -15.91
C ASP A 31 -0.60 -8.55 -15.18
N ARG A 32 -0.94 -7.27 -15.16
CA ARG A 32 -0.19 -6.22 -14.45
C ARG A 32 -1.12 -5.43 -13.54
N LEU A 33 -0.90 -5.53 -12.24
CA LEU A 33 -1.79 -5.03 -11.20
C LEU A 33 -1.07 -4.03 -10.32
N ILE A 34 -1.82 -3.06 -9.81
CA ILE A 34 -1.40 -2.16 -8.74
C ILE A 34 -2.45 -2.22 -7.65
N TYR A 35 -2.02 -2.39 -6.40
CA TYR A 35 -2.82 -2.15 -5.22
C TYR A 35 -2.25 -0.97 -4.46
N GLY A 36 -3.09 0.02 -4.18
CA GLY A 36 -2.74 1.16 -3.34
C GLY A 36 -3.61 1.18 -2.09
N TYR A 37 -3.00 1.36 -0.92
CA TYR A 37 -3.73 1.49 0.34
C TYR A 37 -3.08 2.47 1.30
N THR A 38 -3.88 3.38 1.84
CA THR A 38 -3.47 4.30 2.91
C THR A 38 -4.50 4.27 4.04
N ARG A 39 -4.04 4.49 5.28
CA ARG A 39 -4.87 4.74 6.49
C ARG A 39 -4.73 6.18 7.01
N PHE A 40 -3.90 6.98 6.33
CA PHE A 40 -3.48 8.29 6.79
C PHE A 40 -3.78 9.37 5.76
N ALA A 41 -4.81 9.16 4.94
CA ALA A 41 -5.27 10.18 4.01
C ALA A 41 -5.72 11.43 4.75
N THR A 42 -5.60 12.54 4.04
CA THR A 42 -6.20 13.83 4.39
C THR A 42 -7.31 14.13 3.38
N PRO A 43 -8.23 15.08 3.65
CA PRO A 43 -9.35 15.34 2.74
C PRO A 43 -8.93 15.55 1.27
N ASN A 44 -7.73 16.11 1.05
CA ASN A 44 -7.24 16.47 -0.27
C ASN A 44 -6.06 15.61 -0.76
N SER A 45 -5.65 14.56 -0.04
CA SER A 45 -4.47 13.75 -0.40
C SER A 45 -4.55 12.33 0.17
N VAL A 46 -3.89 11.38 -0.51
CA VAL A 46 -3.68 10.00 0.01
C VAL A 46 -2.73 9.94 1.22
N GLY A 47 -2.24 11.10 1.68
CA GLY A 47 -1.29 11.22 2.79
C GLY A 47 0.16 11.09 2.32
N GLU A 48 1.06 10.85 3.27
CA GLU A 48 2.47 10.61 2.98
C GLU A 48 2.65 9.27 2.26
N LEU A 49 3.41 9.24 1.16
CA LEU A 49 3.71 8.00 0.44
C LEU A 49 4.47 7.01 1.29
N MET A 50 5.27 7.51 2.24
CA MET A 50 5.97 6.66 3.20
C MET A 50 5.02 5.84 4.07
N ASP A 51 3.77 6.28 4.23
CA ASP A 51 2.75 5.65 5.07
C ASP A 51 1.70 4.86 4.27
N ALA A 52 1.75 4.95 2.94
CA ALA A 52 0.96 4.15 2.04
C ALA A 52 1.64 2.81 1.74
N VAL A 53 0.81 1.83 1.38
CA VAL A 53 1.21 0.51 0.88
C VAL A 53 0.94 0.49 -0.61
N PHE A 54 1.97 0.15 -1.38
CA PHE A 54 1.83 -0.14 -2.78
C PHE A 54 2.33 -1.56 -3.04
N LEU A 55 1.48 -2.38 -3.66
CA LEU A 55 1.87 -3.69 -4.18
C LEU A 55 1.68 -3.66 -5.69
N THR A 56 2.66 -4.17 -6.43
CA THR A 56 2.59 -4.23 -7.89
C THR A 56 3.31 -5.45 -8.41
N ASN A 57 2.95 -5.88 -9.61
CA ASN A 57 3.75 -6.80 -10.43
C ASN A 57 4.05 -6.19 -11.83
N HIS A 58 3.93 -4.87 -11.97
CA HIS A 58 4.43 -4.14 -13.13
C HIS A 58 5.96 -4.15 -13.20
N ASP A 59 6.48 -3.82 -14.38
CA ASP A 59 7.90 -3.57 -14.58
C ASP A 59 8.44 -2.48 -13.61
N PRO A 60 9.67 -2.63 -13.11
CA PRO A 60 10.23 -1.72 -12.10
C PRO A 60 10.41 -0.29 -12.61
N GLY A 61 10.68 -0.12 -13.91
CA GLY A 61 10.75 1.19 -14.56
C GLY A 61 9.40 1.91 -14.58
N TYR A 62 8.32 1.16 -14.81
CA TYR A 62 6.96 1.70 -14.68
C TYR A 62 6.66 2.11 -13.24
N PHE A 63 7.00 1.26 -12.27
CA PHE A 63 6.76 1.56 -10.85
C PHE A 63 7.49 2.83 -10.38
N ALA A 64 8.77 2.98 -10.76
CA ALA A 64 9.57 4.15 -10.41
C ALA A 64 8.90 5.45 -10.87
N GLN A 65 8.49 5.52 -12.14
CA GLN A 65 7.89 6.74 -12.68
C GLN A 65 6.44 6.94 -12.22
N PHE A 66 5.63 5.88 -12.19
CA PHE A 66 4.21 6.01 -11.87
C PHE A 66 3.95 6.25 -10.37
N ILE A 67 4.66 5.52 -9.51
CA ILE A 67 4.43 5.53 -8.05
C ILE A 67 5.45 6.41 -7.33
N GLU A 68 6.75 6.24 -7.55
CA GLU A 68 7.78 6.97 -6.78
C GLU A 68 7.81 8.46 -7.12
N GLU A 69 7.66 8.81 -8.41
CA GLU A 69 7.52 10.21 -8.86
C GLU A 69 6.10 10.77 -8.66
N ARG A 70 5.22 10.03 -7.97
CA ARG A 70 3.87 10.44 -7.58
C ARG A 70 2.92 10.75 -8.75
N MET A 71 3.22 10.28 -9.96
CA MET A 71 2.37 10.49 -11.13
C MET A 71 0.94 9.98 -10.93
N PHE A 72 0.76 8.89 -10.16
CA PHE A 72 -0.55 8.33 -9.84
C PHE A 72 -1.51 9.31 -9.14
N LEU A 73 -1.01 10.36 -8.47
CA LEU A 73 -1.85 11.42 -7.87
C LEU A 73 -2.62 12.22 -8.93
N HIS A 74 -2.14 12.19 -10.17
CA HIS A 74 -2.73 12.83 -11.33
C HIS A 74 -3.40 11.83 -12.28
N ALA A 75 -3.50 10.55 -11.90
CA ALA A 75 -4.21 9.58 -12.72
C ALA A 75 -5.74 9.80 -12.56
N PRO A 76 -6.50 9.84 -13.68
CA PRO A 76 -7.95 10.07 -13.62
C PRO A 76 -8.69 9.06 -12.73
N LEU A 77 -8.22 7.81 -12.72
CA LEU A 77 -8.85 6.74 -11.96
C LEU A 77 -8.50 6.77 -10.47
N THR A 78 -7.37 7.40 -10.10
CA THR A 78 -7.09 7.70 -8.69
C THR A 78 -8.05 8.77 -8.18
N ARG A 79 -8.35 9.79 -8.99
CA ARG A 79 -9.37 10.79 -8.66
C ARG A 79 -10.76 10.16 -8.57
N TRP A 80 -11.17 9.41 -9.59
CA TRP A 80 -12.44 8.68 -9.58
C TRP A 80 -12.58 7.78 -8.34
N ALA A 81 -11.57 7.00 -7.99
CA ALA A 81 -11.61 6.12 -6.82
C ALA A 81 -11.66 6.87 -5.47
N ARG A 82 -11.24 8.14 -5.41
CA ARG A 82 -11.39 9.00 -4.23
C ARG A 82 -12.79 9.61 -4.11
N GLU A 83 -13.44 9.82 -5.25
CA GLU A 83 -14.79 10.39 -5.34
C GLU A 83 -15.88 9.31 -5.21
N ASN A 84 -15.50 8.02 -5.19
CA ASN A 84 -16.42 6.88 -5.09
C ASN A 84 -16.00 5.96 -3.94
N ASP A 85 -16.87 5.80 -2.95
CA ASP A 85 -16.59 4.99 -1.76
C ASP A 85 -16.39 3.50 -2.06
N SER A 86 -16.97 3.00 -3.16
CA SER A 86 -16.80 1.62 -3.63
C SER A 86 -17.24 1.47 -5.10
N GLY A 87 -16.82 0.36 -5.72
CA GLY A 87 -17.28 -0.05 -7.04
C GLY A 87 -16.12 -0.20 -8.02
N TYR A 88 -16.43 -0.16 -9.31
CA TYR A 88 -15.43 -0.31 -10.37
C TYR A 88 -15.67 0.64 -11.54
N CYS A 89 -14.60 0.92 -12.28
CA CYS A 89 -14.61 1.76 -13.48
C CYS A 89 -13.80 1.10 -14.60
N SER A 90 -14.42 0.91 -15.75
CA SER A 90 -13.72 0.56 -17.00
C SER A 90 -12.89 1.76 -17.43
N TRP A 91 -11.63 1.55 -17.81
CA TRP A 91 -10.79 2.65 -18.29
C TRP A 91 -11.33 3.25 -19.59
N GLY A 92 -12.11 2.45 -20.35
CA GLY A 92 -12.85 2.90 -21.53
C GLY A 92 -13.83 4.03 -21.25
N ALA A 93 -14.41 4.08 -20.06
CA ALA A 93 -15.36 5.13 -19.68
C ALA A 93 -14.71 6.51 -19.66
N LEU A 94 -13.42 6.61 -19.30
CA LEU A 94 -12.68 7.87 -19.36
C LEU A 94 -12.55 8.43 -20.76
N TRP A 95 -12.49 7.56 -21.76
CA TRP A 95 -12.34 7.96 -23.17
C TRP A 95 -13.64 8.52 -23.76
N GLN A 96 -14.78 8.36 -23.07
CA GLN A 96 -16.07 8.89 -23.49
C GLN A 96 -16.21 10.39 -23.21
N HIS A 97 -15.46 10.90 -22.23
CA HIS A 97 -15.48 12.30 -21.78
C HIS A 97 -14.08 12.92 -21.72
N PRO A 98 -13.31 12.92 -22.83
CA PRO A 98 -11.95 13.43 -22.84
C PRO A 98 -11.86 14.94 -22.51
N GLU A 99 -12.95 15.69 -22.68
CA GLU A 99 -13.08 17.10 -22.32
C GLU A 99 -12.99 17.37 -20.81
N GLU A 100 -13.26 16.37 -19.97
CA GLU A 100 -13.19 16.48 -18.51
C GLU A 100 -11.78 16.23 -17.96
N LEU A 101 -10.84 15.83 -18.83
CA LEU A 101 -9.47 15.51 -18.44
C LEU A 101 -8.59 16.76 -18.39
N THR A 102 -7.87 16.89 -17.28
CA THR A 102 -6.83 17.92 -17.10
C THR A 102 -5.59 17.61 -17.92
N GLN A 103 -4.74 18.62 -18.15
CA GLN A 103 -3.47 18.44 -18.86
C GLN A 103 -2.56 17.39 -18.20
N LYS A 104 -2.51 17.36 -16.87
CA LYS A 104 -1.72 16.36 -16.14
C LYS A 104 -2.29 14.95 -16.30
N GLU A 105 -3.61 14.80 -16.30
CA GLU A 105 -4.26 13.51 -16.55
C GLU A 105 -3.92 13.00 -17.97
N LEU A 106 -3.91 13.87 -18.98
CA LEU A 106 -3.49 13.53 -20.33
C LEU A 106 -2.02 13.07 -20.41
N GLU A 107 -1.13 13.71 -19.65
CA GLU A 107 0.28 13.28 -19.54
C GLU A 107 0.40 11.88 -18.94
N VAL A 108 -0.36 11.58 -17.88
CA VAL A 108 -0.42 10.24 -17.29
C VAL A 108 -0.91 9.20 -18.30
N ILE A 109 -1.95 9.54 -19.07
CA ILE A 109 -2.50 8.64 -20.10
C ILE A 109 -1.47 8.39 -21.21
N ALA A 110 -0.76 9.42 -21.66
CA ALA A 110 0.28 9.29 -22.67
C ALA A 110 1.43 8.39 -22.20
N PHE A 111 1.88 8.59 -20.95
CA PHE A 111 2.88 7.74 -20.31
C PHE A 111 2.41 6.27 -20.21
N ASN A 112 1.19 6.05 -19.70
CA ASN A 112 0.62 4.71 -19.60
C ASN A 112 0.57 4.00 -20.97
N ARG A 113 0.17 4.71 -22.03
CA ARG A 113 0.17 4.16 -23.40
C ARG A 113 1.57 3.79 -23.88
N GLN A 114 2.57 4.63 -23.62
CA GLN A 114 3.97 4.34 -23.98
C GLN A 114 4.48 3.06 -23.31
N MET A 115 3.99 2.78 -22.09
CA MET A 115 4.36 1.61 -21.29
C MET A 115 3.44 0.40 -21.49
N GLY A 116 2.55 0.43 -22.47
CA GLY A 116 1.63 -0.69 -22.76
C GLY A 116 0.50 -0.87 -21.73
N VAL A 117 0.20 0.15 -20.93
CA VAL A 117 -0.90 0.20 -19.96
C VAL A 117 -2.08 0.93 -20.61
N THR A 118 -2.86 0.22 -21.43
CA THR A 118 -3.84 0.83 -22.35
C THR A 118 -5.30 0.47 -22.06
N ALA A 119 -5.55 -0.70 -21.47
CA ALA A 119 -6.88 -1.20 -21.17
C ALA A 119 -6.89 -1.86 -19.78
N GLY A 120 -8.01 -1.73 -19.08
CA GLY A 120 -8.11 -2.22 -17.71
C GLY A 120 -9.35 -1.78 -16.96
N TYR A 121 -9.33 -2.08 -15.67
CA TYR A 121 -10.35 -1.67 -14.71
C TYR A 121 -9.70 -1.13 -13.45
N THR A 122 -10.35 -0.14 -12.83
CA THR A 122 -10.04 0.27 -11.46
C THR A 122 -11.16 -0.17 -10.54
N VAL A 123 -10.82 -0.76 -9.40
CA VAL A 123 -11.77 -1.16 -8.35
C VAL A 123 -11.48 -0.30 -7.13
N ALA A 124 -12.45 0.53 -6.74
CA ALA A 124 -12.45 1.25 -5.47
C ALA A 124 -13.00 0.32 -4.38
N VAL A 125 -12.22 0.13 -3.32
CA VAL A 125 -12.56 -0.81 -2.25
C VAL A 125 -13.20 -0.04 -1.09
N PRO A 126 -14.35 -0.49 -0.55
CA PRO A 126 -14.96 0.14 0.59
C PRO A 126 -14.03 0.09 1.80
N THR A 127 -13.86 1.23 2.46
CA THR A 127 -13.11 1.33 3.72
C THR A 127 -13.96 1.99 4.80
N PRO A 128 -13.70 1.72 6.10
CA PRO A 128 -14.57 2.19 7.18
C PRO A 128 -14.37 3.67 7.57
N SER A 129 -13.48 4.41 6.89
CA SER A 129 -13.12 5.78 7.28
C SER A 129 -12.67 6.58 6.07
N ASP A 130 -13.06 7.85 6.01
CA ASP A 130 -12.62 8.85 5.01
C ASP A 130 -11.10 9.11 5.02
N ARG A 131 -10.38 8.60 6.02
CA ARG A 131 -8.91 8.65 6.09
C ARG A 131 -8.25 7.42 5.49
N SER A 132 -9.05 6.44 5.10
CA SER A 132 -8.61 5.21 4.45
C SER A 132 -9.07 5.20 3.00
N HIS A 133 -8.17 4.88 2.09
CA HIS A 133 -8.53 4.66 0.69
C HIS A 133 -7.76 3.46 0.18
N ALA A 134 -8.47 2.53 -0.45
CA ALA A 134 -7.90 1.36 -1.08
C ALA A 134 -8.44 1.23 -2.50
N LEU A 135 -7.54 0.92 -3.44
CA LEU A 135 -7.94 0.65 -4.81
C LEU A 135 -7.05 -0.42 -5.43
N PHE A 136 -7.60 -1.06 -6.46
CA PHE A 136 -6.85 -1.88 -7.40
C PHE A 136 -6.91 -1.24 -8.79
N ALA A 137 -5.78 -1.18 -9.49
CA ALA A 137 -5.74 -0.99 -10.93
C ALA A 137 -5.37 -2.34 -11.56
N LEU A 138 -6.26 -2.86 -12.40
CA LEU A 138 -6.13 -4.15 -13.07
C LEU A 138 -5.89 -3.88 -14.55
N THR A 139 -4.63 -3.93 -14.97
CA THR A 139 -4.25 -3.78 -16.39
C THR A 139 -4.47 -5.09 -17.12
N GLY A 140 -5.13 -5.04 -18.27
CA GLY A 140 -5.29 -6.20 -19.14
C GLY A 140 -4.01 -6.60 -19.86
N GLN A 141 -3.96 -7.84 -20.33
CA GLN A 141 -2.86 -8.31 -21.19
C GLN A 141 -2.71 -7.44 -22.45
N PRO A 142 -1.49 -7.28 -23.00
CA PRO A 142 -1.23 -6.36 -24.11
C PRO A 142 -2.04 -6.62 -25.40
N ASP A 143 -2.50 -7.86 -25.59
CA ASP A 143 -3.29 -8.32 -26.72
C ASP A 143 -4.81 -8.15 -26.53
N LEU A 144 -5.27 -7.80 -25.32
CA LEU A 144 -6.67 -7.56 -25.02
C LEU A 144 -7.02 -6.08 -25.17
N THR A 145 -8.07 -5.80 -25.93
CA THR A 145 -8.64 -4.45 -26.01
C THR A 145 -9.54 -4.17 -24.81
N GLN A 146 -9.90 -2.91 -24.60
CA GLN A 146 -10.88 -2.56 -23.58
C GLN A 146 -12.23 -3.26 -23.81
N GLY A 147 -12.65 -3.43 -25.07
CA GLY A 147 -13.89 -4.15 -25.40
C GLY A 147 -13.83 -5.62 -24.99
N ASP A 148 -12.69 -6.28 -25.16
CA ASP A 148 -12.49 -7.66 -24.71
C ASP A 148 -12.58 -7.77 -23.19
N LEU A 149 -11.94 -6.84 -22.48
CA LEU A 149 -12.01 -6.76 -21.01
C LEU A 149 -13.42 -6.44 -20.50
N ASP A 150 -14.16 -5.58 -21.20
CA ASP A 150 -15.54 -5.25 -20.83
C ASP A 150 -16.46 -6.48 -21.00
N VAL A 151 -16.24 -7.33 -22.02
CA VAL A 151 -16.93 -8.63 -22.17
C VAL A 151 -16.59 -9.58 -21.03
N ILE A 152 -15.30 -9.69 -20.68
CA ILE A 152 -14.86 -10.48 -19.52
C ILE A 152 -15.51 -9.96 -18.23
N TRP A 153 -15.56 -8.65 -18.05
CA TRP A 153 -16.14 -8.03 -16.86
C TRP A 153 -17.65 -8.24 -16.77
N ALA A 154 -18.37 -8.24 -17.90
CA ALA A 154 -19.80 -8.53 -17.92
C ALA A 154 -20.13 -9.94 -17.36
N ASP A 155 -19.26 -10.92 -17.60
CA ASP A 155 -19.42 -12.30 -17.10
C ASP A 155 -18.79 -12.50 -15.70
N LYS A 156 -17.57 -12.01 -15.48
CA LYS A 156 -16.75 -12.30 -14.29
C LYS A 156 -16.56 -11.14 -13.31
N GLY A 157 -17.09 -9.96 -13.60
CA GLY A 157 -16.85 -8.73 -12.84
C GLY A 157 -17.20 -8.85 -11.35
N LYS A 158 -18.32 -9.50 -11.01
CA LYS A 158 -18.70 -9.74 -9.61
C LYS A 158 -17.67 -10.59 -8.86
N GLU A 159 -17.09 -11.58 -9.53
CA GLU A 159 -16.07 -12.43 -8.93
C GLU A 159 -14.75 -11.65 -8.75
N ILE A 160 -14.37 -10.85 -9.74
CA ILE A 160 -13.17 -9.98 -9.66
C ILE A 160 -13.30 -8.98 -8.51
N GLU A 161 -14.45 -8.31 -8.39
CA GLU A 161 -14.72 -7.34 -7.32
C GLU A 161 -14.65 -7.99 -5.92
N VAL A 162 -15.28 -9.16 -5.75
CA VAL A 162 -15.20 -9.92 -4.48
C VAL A 162 -13.76 -10.31 -4.16
N MET A 163 -12.97 -10.73 -5.16
CA MET A 163 -11.55 -11.03 -4.97
C MET A 163 -10.76 -9.80 -4.53
N CYS A 164 -10.96 -8.63 -5.14
CA CYS A 164 -10.31 -7.37 -4.73
C CYS A 164 -10.67 -7.01 -3.29
N ASN A 165 -11.95 -7.05 -2.93
CA ASN A 165 -12.43 -6.70 -1.59
C ASN A 165 -11.87 -7.65 -0.52
N LEU A 166 -11.88 -8.96 -0.76
CA LEU A 166 -11.34 -9.94 0.17
C LEU A 166 -9.82 -9.86 0.29
N THR A 167 -9.10 -9.61 -0.82
CA THR A 167 -7.66 -9.35 -0.80
C THR A 167 -7.35 -8.13 0.06
N HIS A 168 -8.09 -7.03 -0.11
CA HIS A 168 -7.92 -5.84 0.72
C HIS A 168 -8.15 -6.14 2.20
N LEU A 169 -9.27 -6.77 2.56
CA LEU A 169 -9.58 -7.12 3.96
C LEU A 169 -8.47 -7.98 4.57
N LYS A 170 -7.94 -8.93 3.79
CA LYS A 170 -6.83 -9.77 4.23
C LYS A 170 -5.56 -8.96 4.44
N ILE A 171 -5.15 -8.12 3.50
CA ILE A 171 -4.01 -7.20 3.64
C ILE A 171 -4.18 -6.31 4.88
N ALA A 172 -5.36 -5.72 5.05
CA ALA A 172 -5.72 -4.83 6.14
C ALA A 172 -5.66 -5.50 7.52
N SER A 173 -5.77 -6.83 7.58
CA SER A 173 -5.68 -7.65 8.81
C SER A 173 -4.25 -8.09 9.17
N LEU A 174 -3.31 -8.00 8.22
CA LEU A 174 -1.91 -8.41 8.44
C LEU A 174 -1.07 -7.24 8.98
N PRO A 175 0.11 -7.51 9.56
CA PRO A 175 1.10 -6.47 9.82
C PRO A 175 1.43 -5.74 8.52
N ILE A 176 1.15 -4.45 8.49
CA ILE A 176 1.38 -3.61 7.32
C ILE A 176 2.79 -3.05 7.40
N GLU A 177 3.64 -3.49 6.47
CA GLU A 177 4.96 -2.88 6.26
C GLU A 177 4.80 -1.68 5.32
N THR A 178 5.08 -0.48 5.83
CA THR A 178 5.14 0.73 5.02
C THR A 178 6.58 0.99 4.58
N ASN A 179 6.80 2.05 3.79
CA ASN A 179 8.15 2.47 3.38
C ASN A 179 8.95 3.17 4.50
N ARG A 180 8.37 3.33 5.70
CA ARG A 180 9.07 3.88 6.87
C ARG A 180 10.14 2.88 7.38
N PRO A 181 11.24 3.37 7.97
CA PRO A 181 12.22 2.50 8.63
C PRO A 181 11.60 1.63 9.73
N LYS A 182 11.94 0.34 9.76
CA LYS A 182 11.48 -0.58 10.82
C LYS A 182 11.96 -0.11 12.19
N LEU A 183 11.05 -0.17 13.17
CA LEU A 183 11.40 0.03 14.57
C LEU A 183 12.27 -1.13 15.07
N SER A 184 13.21 -0.85 15.97
CA SER A 184 13.94 -1.92 16.65
C SER A 184 13.04 -2.59 17.70
N ARG A 185 13.38 -3.81 18.11
CA ARG A 185 12.66 -4.53 19.17
C ARG A 185 12.55 -3.69 20.45
N ARG A 186 13.61 -2.98 20.84
CA ARG A 186 13.59 -2.08 22.01
C ARG A 186 12.70 -0.86 21.81
N GLN A 187 12.64 -0.30 20.60
CA GLN A 187 11.73 0.82 20.29
C GLN A 187 10.26 0.39 20.39
N LEU A 188 9.93 -0.80 19.88
CA LEU A 188 8.60 -1.40 20.00
C LEU A 188 8.25 -1.69 21.45
N GLU A 189 9.13 -2.36 22.19
CA GLU A 189 8.94 -2.70 23.61
C GLU A 189 8.65 -1.45 24.46
N VAL A 190 9.36 -0.34 24.22
CA VAL A 190 9.09 0.93 24.91
C VAL A 190 7.69 1.47 24.56
N LEU A 191 7.30 1.44 23.29
CA LEU A 191 5.98 1.91 22.87
C LEU A 191 4.84 1.02 23.41
N GLU A 192 5.08 -0.29 23.55
CA GLU A 192 4.14 -1.25 24.17
C GLU A 192 3.85 -0.87 25.62
N TRP A 193 4.88 -0.69 26.45
CA TRP A 193 4.66 -0.30 27.84
C TRP A 193 4.01 1.07 28.00
N VAL A 194 4.38 2.03 27.15
CA VAL A 194 3.74 3.36 27.17
C VAL A 194 2.27 3.27 26.71
N ALA A 195 1.94 2.42 25.74
CA ALA A 195 0.57 2.18 25.31
C ALA A 195 -0.30 1.53 26.40
N GLU A 196 0.31 0.73 27.30
CA GLU A 196 -0.33 0.22 28.52
C GLU A 196 -0.48 1.27 29.63
N GLY A 197 -0.02 2.51 29.40
CA GLY A 197 -0.15 3.61 30.35
C GLY A 197 0.97 3.70 31.40
N LYS A 198 2.09 2.99 31.21
CA LYS A 198 3.25 3.08 32.12
C LYS A 198 3.98 4.42 31.96
N SER A 199 4.45 4.97 33.08
CA SER A 199 5.31 6.16 33.06
C SER A 199 6.73 5.80 32.57
N ASN A 200 7.49 6.76 32.04
CA ASN A 200 8.88 6.51 31.62
C ASN A 200 9.75 5.93 32.76
N GLN A 201 9.45 6.29 34.01
CA GLN A 201 10.13 5.75 35.20
C GLN A 201 9.82 4.27 35.41
N ASP A 202 8.54 3.88 35.26
CA ASP A 202 8.13 2.49 35.35
C ASP A 202 8.73 1.66 34.21
N VAL A 203 8.68 2.18 32.97
CA VAL A 203 9.27 1.50 31.81
C VAL A 203 10.78 1.31 31.98
N ALA A 204 11.49 2.35 32.46
CA ALA A 204 12.91 2.27 32.77
C ALA A 204 13.21 1.16 33.79
N THR A 205 12.38 1.06 34.83
CA THR A 205 12.48 0.02 35.86
C THR A 205 12.21 -1.38 35.28
N ILE A 206 11.15 -1.53 34.47
CA ILE A 206 10.77 -2.80 33.83
C ILE A 206 11.88 -3.28 32.87
N MET A 207 12.42 -2.38 32.06
CA MET A 207 13.40 -2.71 31.02
C MET A 207 14.86 -2.76 31.53
N GLY A 208 15.10 -2.39 32.79
CA GLY A 208 16.44 -2.36 33.39
C GLY A 208 17.38 -1.33 32.76
N VAL A 209 16.85 -0.17 32.34
CA VAL A 209 17.62 0.93 31.73
C VAL A 209 17.28 2.27 32.39
N SER A 210 18.00 3.33 32.05
CA SER A 210 17.73 4.67 32.60
C SER A 210 16.56 5.38 31.90
N VAL A 211 15.89 6.32 32.57
CA VAL A 211 14.85 7.17 31.96
C VAL A 211 15.34 7.91 30.69
N PRO A 212 16.54 8.52 30.67
CA PRO A 212 17.10 9.09 29.44
C PRO A 212 17.23 8.08 28.28
N THR A 213 17.47 6.80 28.57
CA THR A 213 17.50 5.74 27.57
C THR A 213 16.11 5.49 26.98
N ILE A 214 15.07 5.48 27.82
CA ILE A 214 13.66 5.38 27.37
C ILE A 214 13.29 6.56 26.48
N GLU A 215 13.61 7.79 26.89
CA GLU A 215 13.36 9.00 26.11
C GLU A 215 14.06 8.98 24.75
N LYS A 216 15.30 8.48 24.70
CA LYS A 216 16.04 8.27 23.45
C LYS A 216 15.32 7.27 22.55
N HIS A 217 14.85 6.13 23.07
CA HIS A 217 14.11 5.15 22.28
C HIS A 217 12.82 5.73 21.72
N LEU A 218 12.04 6.45 22.53
CA LEU A 218 10.82 7.13 22.09
C LEU A 218 11.09 8.16 21.00
N ARG A 219 12.12 9.01 21.18
CA ARG A 219 12.50 10.01 20.17
C ARG A 219 12.86 9.36 18.84
N LEU A 220 13.73 8.36 18.85
CA LEU A 220 14.14 7.65 17.63
C LEU A 220 12.97 6.88 16.98
N ALA A 221 12.01 6.39 17.77
CA ALA A 221 10.82 5.74 17.24
C ALA A 221 9.91 6.76 16.52
N ARG A 222 9.70 7.93 17.13
CA ARG A 222 8.96 9.05 16.54
C ARG A 222 9.57 9.53 15.23
N GLU A 223 10.90 9.71 15.20
CA GLU A 223 11.65 10.06 13.99
C GLU A 223 11.45 9.03 12.87
N LYS A 224 11.58 7.72 13.17
CA LYS A 224 11.37 6.66 12.18
C LYS A 224 9.93 6.61 11.66
N LEU A 225 8.95 6.89 12.52
CA LEU A 225 7.54 6.90 12.16
C LEU A 225 7.10 8.22 11.51
N GLY A 226 7.93 9.26 11.51
CA GLY A 226 7.58 10.59 11.01
C GLY A 226 6.41 11.22 11.78
N VAL A 227 6.47 11.21 13.11
CA VAL A 227 5.43 11.77 13.98
C VAL A 227 6.06 12.58 15.11
N ASP A 228 5.31 13.53 15.67
CA ASP A 228 5.84 14.46 16.67
C ASP A 228 5.65 13.97 18.11
N THR A 229 4.59 13.19 18.35
CA THR A 229 4.19 12.77 19.70
C THR A 229 4.20 11.26 19.88
N THR A 230 4.41 10.81 21.11
CA THR A 230 4.35 9.36 21.43
C THR A 230 2.94 8.80 21.24
N ALA A 231 1.90 9.61 21.50
CA ALA A 231 0.52 9.22 21.25
C ALA A 231 0.26 8.97 19.75
N GLN A 232 0.75 9.84 18.87
CA GLN A 232 0.70 9.62 17.42
C GLN A 232 1.50 8.38 17.01
N ALA A 233 2.68 8.16 17.59
CA ALA A 233 3.50 6.97 17.32
C ALA A 233 2.73 5.69 17.64
N ILE A 234 2.14 5.60 18.83
CA ILE A 234 1.32 4.47 19.29
C ILE A 234 0.13 4.27 18.34
N ALA A 235 -0.65 5.33 18.07
CA ALA A 235 -1.79 5.24 17.16
C ALA A 235 -1.38 4.70 15.78
N LYS A 236 -0.26 5.18 15.23
CA LYS A 236 0.26 4.77 13.93
C LYS A 236 0.64 3.29 13.89
N ILE A 237 1.40 2.79 14.87
CA ILE A 237 1.79 1.37 14.89
C ILE A 237 0.61 0.43 15.21
N THR A 238 -0.40 0.89 15.96
CA THR A 238 -1.69 0.19 16.12
C THR A 238 -2.40 0.06 14.79
N PHE A 239 -2.57 1.17 14.07
CA PHE A 239 -3.23 1.16 12.76
C PHE A 239 -2.46 0.35 11.71
N LEU A 240 -1.16 0.13 11.87
CA LEU A 240 -0.37 -0.72 10.98
C LEU A 240 -0.32 -2.19 11.42
N ASN A 241 -1.06 -2.58 12.47
CA ASN A 241 -1.02 -3.91 13.07
C ASN A 241 0.42 -4.36 13.42
N GLN A 242 1.27 -3.41 13.86
CA GLN A 242 2.66 -3.68 14.22
C GLN A 242 2.85 -3.94 15.73
N PHE A 243 1.80 -3.81 16.53
CA PHE A 243 1.77 -4.22 17.93
C PHE A 243 1.60 -5.74 18.06
N HIS A 244 2.34 -6.38 18.99
CA HIS A 244 2.14 -7.79 19.36
C HIS A 244 2.15 -8.79 18.20
N VAL A 245 2.92 -8.52 17.13
CA VAL A 245 3.10 -9.47 16.04
C VAL A 245 3.69 -10.74 16.65
N ARG A 246 2.95 -11.87 16.58
CA ARG A 246 3.44 -13.17 17.04
C ARG A 246 4.82 -13.36 16.43
N SER A 247 5.84 -13.48 17.28
CA SER A 247 7.18 -13.86 16.82
C SER A 247 7.04 -15.24 16.19
N SER A 248 6.95 -15.30 14.87
CA SER A 248 7.13 -16.55 14.14
C SER A 248 8.50 -17.07 14.56
N ASN A 249 8.50 -18.24 15.21
CA ASN A 249 9.72 -18.90 15.66
C ASN A 249 10.80 -18.83 14.59
N ASP A 250 12.00 -18.50 15.06
CA ASP A 250 13.25 -18.43 14.33
C ASP A 250 13.57 -19.80 13.71
N SER A 251 12.97 -20.07 12.55
CA SER A 251 13.34 -21.18 11.67
C SER A 251 13.53 -20.61 10.27
N GLY A 252 14.76 -20.18 10.02
CA GLY A 252 15.20 -19.67 8.73
C GLY A 252 15.24 -18.15 8.68
N SER A 253 16.22 -17.55 9.35
CA SER A 253 16.80 -16.27 8.92
C SER A 253 17.44 -16.46 7.54
N MET A 254 16.62 -16.64 6.51
CA MET A 254 17.01 -16.61 5.13
C MET A 254 16.88 -15.15 4.71
N LYS A 255 18.00 -14.58 4.27
CA LYS A 255 18.11 -13.19 3.85
C LYS A 255 17.04 -12.91 2.80
N LEU A 256 16.04 -12.12 3.17
CA LEU A 256 15.27 -11.33 2.22
C LEU A 256 16.26 -10.30 1.67
N ASN A 257 16.86 -10.63 0.52
CA ASN A 257 17.62 -9.82 -0.45
C ASN A 257 18.88 -10.55 -0.93
N ASP A 258 18.74 -11.60 -1.74
CA ASP A 258 19.83 -11.97 -2.67
C ASP A 258 19.35 -12.40 -4.06
N GLU A 259 18.05 -12.62 -4.33
CA GLU A 259 17.54 -12.77 -5.71
C GLU A 259 16.14 -12.15 -5.85
N ALA A 260 16.08 -10.81 -5.80
CA ALA A 260 15.04 -9.88 -6.29
C ALA A 260 15.15 -8.54 -5.51
N ASP A 261 16.31 -7.87 -5.62
CA ASP A 261 16.62 -6.63 -4.91
C ASP A 261 16.00 -5.40 -5.61
N GLU A 262 14.69 -5.24 -5.49
CA GLU A 262 14.02 -3.98 -5.88
C GLU A 262 13.19 -3.36 -4.75
N GLY A 263 12.56 -4.15 -3.89
CA GLY A 263 11.81 -3.63 -2.74
C GLY A 263 12.66 -2.85 -1.71
N SER A 264 13.95 -3.21 -1.55
CA SER A 264 14.87 -2.44 -0.71
C SER A 264 15.42 -1.17 -1.39
N ALA A 265 15.43 -1.11 -2.72
CA ALA A 265 15.82 0.09 -3.45
C ALA A 265 14.68 1.11 -3.39
N VAL A 266 13.43 0.67 -3.48
CA VAL A 266 12.21 1.50 -3.41
C VAL A 266 12.12 2.28 -2.09
N SER A 267 12.20 1.60 -0.93
CA SER A 267 12.17 2.33 0.34
C SER A 267 13.42 3.21 0.56
N ARG A 268 14.56 2.95 -0.10
CA ARG A 268 15.73 3.86 -0.07
C ARG A 268 15.55 5.07 -1.01
N ARG A 269 14.92 4.89 -2.17
CA ARG A 269 14.65 5.94 -3.18
C ARG A 269 13.57 6.91 -2.74
N LEU A 270 12.47 6.40 -2.15
CA LEU A 270 11.45 7.24 -1.51
C LEU A 270 12.04 8.06 -0.35
N ARG A 271 12.97 7.47 0.43
CA ARG A 271 13.72 8.20 1.46
C ARG A 271 14.61 9.29 0.85
N SER A 272 15.35 9.03 -0.24
CA SER A 272 16.23 10.04 -0.83
C SER A 272 15.49 11.22 -1.46
N ASN A 273 14.33 11.00 -2.07
CA ASN A 273 13.58 12.05 -2.77
C ASN A 273 12.88 13.04 -1.81
N GLU A 274 12.42 12.60 -0.63
CA GLU A 274 11.80 13.51 0.37
C GLU A 274 12.83 14.40 1.09
N TYR A 275 14.05 13.90 1.33
CA TYR A 275 15.13 14.71 1.90
C TYR A 275 15.58 15.84 0.97
N THR A 276 15.45 15.68 -0.35
CA THR A 276 15.76 16.75 -1.31
C THR A 276 14.67 17.81 -1.42
N SER A 277 13.39 17.48 -1.19
CA SER A 277 12.27 18.44 -1.25
C SER A 277 12.07 19.25 0.02
N SER A 278 12.55 18.79 1.19
CA SER A 278 12.46 19.53 2.46
C SER A 278 13.53 20.62 2.63
N GLY A 279 14.43 20.80 1.65
CA GLY A 279 15.55 21.76 1.70
C GLY A 279 15.33 23.07 0.95
N ALA A 280 14.16 23.28 0.35
CA ALA A 280 13.83 24.52 -0.38
C ALA A 280 12.67 25.24 0.32
N HIS A 281 13.00 26.00 1.37
CA HIS A 281 12.19 27.10 1.86
C HIS A 281 12.92 28.41 1.57
#